data_AF-A0A662M163-F1
#
_entry.id   AF-A0A662M163-F1
#
_cell.length_a   1.000
_cell.length_b   1.000
_cell.length_c   1.000
_cell.angle_alpha   90.00
_cell.angle_beta   90.00
_cell.angle_gamma   90.00
#
_symmetry.space_group_name_H-M   'P 1'
#
loop_
_entity.id
_entity.type
_entity.pdbx_description
1 polymer ?
#
loop_
_entity_poly.entity_id
_entity_poly.type
_entity_poly.pdbx_seq_one_letter_code
_entity_poly.pdbx_strand_id
1 'polypeptide(L)'
;AIYGLLTSILFGVSVGLFGIAKNLSIETTIAMIGGGLSIGLAGLSAIGQGITAAATINVMCDREGAMGRGLLFSVLSETFAIFGLLVVILILIGLSLL
;
A
#
# COMPACT_ATOMS: atom_id res chain seq x y z
N ALA A 1 0.33 1.07 -6.96
CA ALA A 1 0.96 2.35 -7.35
C ALA A 1 0.54 3.51 -6.45
N ILE A 2 -0.76 3.76 -6.27
CA ILE A 2 -1.27 4.88 -5.45
C ILE A 2 -0.76 4.81 -4.01
N TYR A 3 -0.73 3.64 -3.37
CA TYR A 3 -0.24 3.49 -1.99
C TYR A 3 1.25 3.84 -1.81
N GLY A 4 2.08 3.54 -2.83
CA GLY A 4 3.50 3.91 -2.83
C GLY A 4 3.68 5.42 -2.93
N LEU A 5 2.95 6.06 -3.85
CA LEU A 5 2.90 7.52 -3.94
C LEU A 5 2.46 8.16 -2.63
N LEU A 6 1.41 7.63 -2.01
CA LEU A 6 0.85 8.13 -0.76
C LEU A 6 1.86 8.00 0.39
N THR A 7 2.60 6.88 0.44
CA THR A 7 3.69 6.68 1.41
C THR A 7 4.84 7.67 1.20
N SER A 8 5.24 7.92 -0.04
CA SER A 8 6.28 8.91 -0.35
C SER A 8 5.87 10.32 0.08
N ILE A 9 4.61 10.70 -0.15
CA ILE A 9 4.07 11.99 0.29
C ILE A 9 4.05 12.05 1.83
N LEU A 10 3.55 11.00 2.50
CA LEU A 10 3.52 10.92 3.97
C LEU A 10 4.91 11.06 4.57
N PHE A 11 5.93 10.41 3.99
CA PHE A 11 7.31 10.54 4.44
C PHE A 11 7.86 11.95 4.22
N GLY A 12 7.59 12.56 3.07
CA GLY A 12 7.98 13.96 2.81
C GLY A 12 7.38 14.92 3.83
N VAL A 13 6.10 14.73 4.19
CA VAL A 13 5.44 15.52 5.25
C VAL A 13 6.07 15.24 6.61
N SER A 14 6.32 13.97 6.95
CA SER A 14 6.89 13.55 8.24
C SER A 14 8.30 14.09 8.49
N VAL A 15 9.12 14.18 7.44
CA VAL A 15 10.47 14.73 7.52
C VAL A 15 10.48 16.27 7.62
N GLY A 16 9.34 16.91 7.38
CA GLY A 16 9.25 18.37 7.31
C GLY A 16 9.77 18.93 5.99
N LEU A 17 9.86 18.12 4.93
CA LEU A 17 10.29 18.57 3.59
C LEU A 17 9.37 19.67 3.05
N PHE A 18 8.09 19.63 3.40
CA PHE A 18 7.06 20.59 3.00
C PHE A 18 6.74 21.63 4.08
N GLY A 19 7.55 21.73 5.14
CA GLY A 19 7.29 22.59 6.30
C GLY A 19 8.57 23.01 7.04
N ILE A 20 8.52 23.05 8.38
CA ILE A 20 9.70 23.31 9.21
C ILE A 20 10.49 22.01 9.34
N ALA A 21 11.78 22.05 9.01
CA ALA A 21 12.68 20.89 9.13
C ALA A 21 12.69 20.36 10.57
N LYS A 22 12.27 19.11 10.75
CA LYS A 22 12.27 18.44 12.05
C LYS A 22 13.64 17.80 12.27
N ASN A 23 14.24 17.99 13.44
CA ASN A 23 15.45 17.25 13.81
C ASN A 23 15.08 15.78 14.01
N LEU A 24 15.48 14.93 13.06
CA LEU A 24 15.23 13.50 13.07
C LEU A 24 16.41 12.76 13.70
N SER A 25 16.11 11.84 14.61
CA SER A 25 17.09 10.87 15.09
C SER A 25 17.36 9.80 14.03
N ILE A 26 18.56 9.21 14.06
CA ILE A 26 18.96 8.11 13.17
C ILE A 26 17.98 6.92 13.30
N GLU A 27 17.49 6.67 14.52
CA GLU A 27 16.52 5.61 14.82
C GLU A 27 15.22 5.78 14.02
N THR A 28 14.74 7.02 13.94
CA THR A 28 13.52 7.39 13.21
C THR A 28 13.68 7.14 11.71
N THR A 29 14.82 7.51 11.15
CA THR A 29 15.11 7.32 9.72
C THR A 29 15.18 5.84 9.34
N ILE A 30 15.78 5.00 10.18
CA ILE A 30 15.84 3.55 9.97
C ILE A 30 14.44 2.94 10.00
N ALA A 31 13.59 3.35 10.95
CA ALA A 31 12.20 2.91 11.02
C ALA A 31 11.40 3.32 9.77
N MET A 32 11.61 4.52 9.24
CA MET A 32 10.98 4.98 8.00
C MET A 32 11.42 4.17 6.78
N ILE A 33 12.71 3.82 6.66
CA ILE A 33 13.20 2.93 5.60
C ILE A 33 12.54 1.55 5.71
N GLY A 34 12.43 1.00 6.92
CA GLY A 34 11.72 -0.25 7.19
C GLY A 34 10.25 -0.20 6.77
N GLY A 35 9.56 0.91 7.07
CA GLY A 35 8.19 1.15 6.63
C GLY A 35 8.06 1.21 5.10
N GLY A 36 8.96 1.94 4.43
CA GLY A 36 8.99 2.03 2.97
C GLY A 36 9.21 0.67 2.29
N LEU A 37 10.09 -0.17 2.87
CA LEU A 37 10.34 -1.52 2.38
C LEU A 37 9.13 -2.45 2.60
N SER A 38 8.46 -2.34 3.76
CA SER A 38 7.26 -3.13 4.06
C SER A 38 6.16 -2.90 3.02
N ILE A 39 5.82 -1.64 2.70
CA ILE A 39 4.80 -1.36 1.70
C ILE A 39 5.26 -1.70 0.27
N GLY A 40 6.54 -1.50 -0.04
CA GLY A 40 7.12 -1.88 -1.33
C GLY A 40 6.94 -3.38 -1.61
N LEU A 41 7.20 -4.22 -0.61
CA LEU A 41 6.99 -5.66 -0.69
C LEU A 41 5.51 -6.05 -0.69
N ALA A 42 4.67 -5.39 0.13
CA ALA A 42 3.23 -5.61 0.10
C ALA A 42 2.61 -5.29 -1.27
N GLY A 43 3.21 -4.36 -2.02
CA GLY A 43 2.83 -4.02 -3.40
C GLY A 43 2.96 -5.17 -4.40
N LEU A 44 3.76 -6.22 -4.10
CA LEU A 44 3.85 -7.43 -4.93
C LEU A 44 2.51 -8.20 -5.02
N SER A 45 1.58 -7.94 -4.10
CA SER A 45 0.19 -8.45 -4.17
C SER A 45 -0.55 -8.07 -5.46
N ALA A 46 -0.11 -7.01 -6.15
CA ALA A 46 -0.65 -6.62 -7.45
C ALA A 46 -0.55 -7.73 -8.52
N ILE A 47 0.41 -8.65 -8.38
CA ILE A 47 0.53 -9.83 -9.27
C ILE A 47 -0.70 -10.73 -9.12
N GLY A 48 -1.10 -11.04 -7.88
CA GLY A 48 -2.28 -11.87 -7.59
C GLY A 48 -3.59 -11.21 -8.04
N GLN A 49 -3.67 -9.89 -7.91
CA GLN A 49 -4.80 -9.11 -8.40
C GLN A 49 -4.91 -9.15 -9.92
N GLY A 50 -3.77 -9.02 -10.64
CA GLY A 50 -3.73 -9.12 -12.10
C GLY A 50 -4.17 -10.49 -12.62
N ILE A 51 -3.72 -11.59 -11.97
CA ILE A 51 -4.14 -12.95 -12.30
C ILE A 51 -5.65 -13.13 -12.10
N THR A 52 -6.16 -12.67 -10.95
CA THR A 52 -7.59 -12.78 -10.62
C THR A 52 -8.48 -11.98 -11.57
N ALA A 53 -8.05 -10.77 -11.95
CA ALA A 53 -8.74 -9.94 -12.92
C ALA A 53 -8.76 -10.60 -14.31
N ALA A 54 -7.63 -11.14 -14.77
CA ALA A 54 -7.54 -11.85 -16.05
C ALA A 54 -8.45 -13.10 -16.10
N ALA A 55 -8.48 -13.88 -15.01
CA ALA A 55 -9.38 -15.03 -14.89
C ALA A 55 -10.85 -14.59 -14.90
N THR A 56 -11.18 -13.50 -14.21
CA THR A 56 -12.53 -12.94 -14.18
C THR A 56 -13.01 -12.54 -15.57
N ILE A 57 -12.19 -11.85 -16.36
CA ILE A 57 -12.54 -11.42 -17.73
C ILE A 57 -12.88 -12.62 -18.62
N ASN A 58 -12.14 -13.72 -18.50
CA ASN A 58 -12.42 -14.93 -19.29
C ASN A 58 -13.79 -15.54 -18.94
N VAL A 59 -14.12 -15.67 -17.65
CA VAL A 59 -15.37 -16.30 -17.20
C VAL A 59 -16.59 -15.40 -17.45
N MET A 60 -16.37 -14.08 -17.53
CA MET A 60 -17.41 -13.09 -17.79
C MET A 60 -18.06 -13.21 -19.16
N CYS A 61 -17.32 -13.70 -20.16
CA CYS A 61 -17.85 -13.93 -21.51
C CYS A 61 -18.94 -15.01 -21.53
N ASP A 62 -18.86 -16.00 -20.63
CA ASP A 62 -19.78 -17.15 -20.61
C ASP A 62 -20.86 -17.04 -19.52
N ARG A 63 -20.62 -16.24 -18.47
CA ARG A 63 -21.52 -16.14 -17.30
C ARG A 63 -21.70 -14.70 -16.86
N GLU A 64 -22.83 -14.11 -17.23
CA GLU A 64 -23.20 -12.72 -16.90
C GLU A 64 -23.22 -12.41 -15.38
N GLY A 65 -23.41 -13.43 -14.53
CA GLY A 65 -23.34 -13.32 -13.07
C GLY A 65 -21.95 -13.51 -12.44
N ALA A 66 -20.88 -13.66 -13.24
CA ALA A 66 -19.53 -13.86 -12.73
C ALA A 66 -18.85 -12.57 -12.27
N MET A 67 -19.33 -11.40 -12.71
CA MET A 67 -18.69 -10.09 -12.48
C MET A 67 -18.50 -9.79 -11.01
N GLY A 68 -19.58 -9.87 -10.25
CA GLY A 68 -19.58 -9.52 -8.83
C GLY A 68 -18.64 -10.42 -8.04
N ARG A 69 -18.64 -11.73 -8.33
CA ARG A 69 -17.73 -12.69 -7.67
C ARG A 69 -16.27 -12.44 -8.04
N GLY A 70 -15.98 -12.19 -9.32
CA GLY A 70 -14.62 -11.88 -9.74
C GLY A 70 -14.09 -10.58 -9.15
N LEU A 71 -14.94 -9.55 -9.06
CA LEU A 71 -14.60 -8.31 -8.36
C LEU A 71 -14.30 -8.54 -6.88
N LEU A 72 -15.14 -9.35 -6.19
CA LEU A 72 -14.91 -9.70 -4.79
C LEU A 72 -13.54 -10.37 -4.59
N PHE A 73 -13.18 -11.36 -5.42
CA PHE A 73 -11.87 -12.00 -5.33
C PHE A 73 -10.71 -11.04 -5.64
N SER A 74 -10.89 -10.12 -6.59
CA SER A 74 -9.90 -9.10 -6.90
C SER A 74 -9.63 -8.18 -5.71
N VAL A 75 -10.68 -7.73 -5.01
CA VAL A 75 -10.59 -6.89 -3.82
C VAL A 75 -9.93 -7.62 -2.64
N LEU A 76 -10.16 -8.93 -2.48
CA LEU A 76 -9.48 -9.71 -1.46
C LEU A 76 -7.95 -9.70 -1.64
N SER A 77 -7.48 -9.79 -2.89
CA SER A 77 -6.04 -9.68 -3.18
C SER A 77 -5.49 -8.27 -2.91
N GLU A 78 -6.31 -7.23 -3.08
CA GLU A 78 -5.90 -5.84 -2.83
C GLU A 78 -5.72 -5.53 -1.33
N THR A 79 -6.40 -6.26 -0.45
CA THR A 79 -6.34 -6.08 1.01
C THR A 79 -4.89 -6.19 1.54
N PHE A 80 -4.04 -7.02 0.94
CA PHE A 80 -2.63 -7.14 1.32
C PHE A 80 -1.82 -5.87 1.06
N ALA A 81 -2.08 -5.16 -0.03
CA ALA A 81 -1.44 -3.87 -0.31
C ALA A 81 -1.86 -2.81 0.73
N ILE A 82 -3.13 -2.82 1.14
CA ILE A 82 -3.67 -1.92 2.17
C ILE A 82 -3.03 -2.21 3.53
N PHE A 83 -2.79 -3.48 3.89
CA PHE A 83 -2.06 -3.81 5.12
C PHE A 83 -0.62 -3.30 5.12
N GLY A 84 0.07 -3.30 3.97
CA GLY A 84 1.39 -2.67 3.85
C GLY A 84 1.35 -1.16 4.13
N LEU A 85 0.32 -0.47 3.64
CA LEU A 85 0.09 0.94 3.96
C LEU A 85 -0.23 1.16 5.44
N LEU A 86 -1.04 0.27 6.04
CA LEU A 86 -1.39 0.33 7.46
C LEU A 86 -0.13 0.29 8.33
N VAL A 87 0.82 -0.60 8.03
CA VAL A 87 2.09 -0.70 8.77
C VAL A 87 2.87 0.61 8.72
N VAL A 88 2.96 1.25 7.56
CA VAL A 88 3.60 2.57 7.40
C VAL A 88 2.93 3.61 8.29
N ILE A 89 1.60 3.69 8.26
CA ILE A 89 0.84 4.66 9.07
C ILE A 89 1.08 4.40 10.56
N LEU A 90 1.07 3.15 11.00
CA LEU A 90 1.33 2.79 12.40
C LEU A 90 2.75 3.17 12.85
N ILE A 91 3.76 3.01 11.99
CA ILE A 91 5.13 3.46 12.27
C ILE A 91 5.18 4.99 12.44
N LEU A 92 4.56 5.75 11.53
CA LEU A 92 4.56 7.21 11.60
C LEU A 92 3.84 7.74 12.84
N ILE A 93 2.71 7.14 13.21
CA ILE A 93 1.98 7.47 14.44
C ILE A 93 2.82 7.09 15.67
N GLY A 94 3.41 5.90 15.70
CA GLY A 94 4.25 5.44 16.81
C GLY A 94 5.48 6.32 17.06
N LEU A 95 5.99 6.96 16.01
CA LEU A 95 7.11 7.91 16.07
C LEU A 95 6.67 9.36 16.32
N SER A 96 5.37 9.62 16.53
CA SER A 96 4.81 10.98 16.70
C SER A 96 5.26 11.95 15.59
N LEU A 97 5.32 11.45 14.35
CA LEU A 97 5.65 12.21 13.15
C LEU A 97 4.41 12.74 12.42
N LEU A 98 3.26 12.17 12.74
CA LEU A 98 1.94 12.47 12.19
C LEU A 98 1.06 12.99 13.33
#